data_AF-A0A973AA19-F1
#
_entry.id   AF-A0A973AA19-F1
#
_cell.length_a   1.000
_cell.length_b   1.000
_cell.length_c   1.000
_cell.angle_alpha   90.00
_cell.angle_beta   90.00
_cell.angle_gamma   90.00
#
_symmetry.space_group_name_H-M   'P 1'
#
loop_
_entity.id
_entity.type
_entity.pdbx_description
1 polymer ?
#
loop_
_entity_poly.entity_id
_entity_poly.type
_entity_poly.pdbx_seq_one_letter_code
_entity_poly.pdbx_strand_id
1 'polypeptide(L)'
;DCTVPFIRNEDIIGSINLLKKKKANLVIGVYEQHLNPYYNVVEKTSTNHLKLVKKITRPVSRQKAPKVYQMNGLHTYDVKKFLSPRRKIHTELNKALPYTIPIESGLMIDTEFEFQIARLFIENKLWKP
;
A
#
# COMPACT_ATOMS: atom_id res chain seq x y z
N ASP A 1 -4.27 10.58 2.72
CA ASP A 1 -4.47 10.20 4.13
C ASP A 1 -3.54 11.07 4.97
N CYS A 2 -3.89 11.41 6.21
CA CYS A 2 -3.01 12.19 7.08
C CYS A 2 -1.98 11.31 7.84
N THR A 3 -2.11 9.98 7.80
CA THR A 3 -1.17 9.04 8.45
C THR A 3 0.06 8.70 7.61
N VAL A 4 0.22 9.30 6.42
CA VAL A 4 1.31 9.01 5.47
C VAL A 4 2.21 10.24 5.25
N PRO A 5 3.09 10.56 6.21
CA PRO A 5 3.84 11.82 6.21
C PRO A 5 4.88 11.95 5.08
N PHE A 6 5.25 10.84 4.44
CA PHE A 6 6.34 10.78 3.46
C PHE A 6 5.88 10.64 2.01
N ILE A 7 4.61 10.91 1.71
CA ILE A 7 4.16 11.02 0.31
C ILE A 7 4.85 12.22 -0.34
N ARG A 8 5.47 12.01 -1.51
CA ARG A 8 6.13 13.08 -2.27
C ARG A 8 5.16 13.74 -3.25
N ASN A 9 5.46 14.98 -3.61
CA ASN A 9 4.72 15.68 -4.67
C ASN A 9 4.79 14.93 -6.00
N GLU A 10 5.92 14.29 -6.30
CA GLU A 10 6.09 13.47 -7.50
C GLU A 10 5.15 12.25 -7.51
N ASP A 11 4.90 11.65 -6.34
CA ASP A 11 3.99 10.51 -6.24
C ASP A 11 2.55 10.94 -6.50
N ILE A 12 2.15 12.10 -5.98
CA ILE A 12 0.83 12.71 -6.24
C ILE A 12 0.66 13.05 -7.72
N ILE A 13 1.65 13.70 -8.33
CA ILE A 13 1.61 14.07 -9.75
C ILE A 13 1.55 12.80 -10.62
N GLY A 14 2.36 11.80 -10.29
CA GLY A 14 2.42 10.53 -11.00
C GLY A 14 1.11 9.75 -10.95
N SER A 15 0.46 9.68 -9.78
CA SER A 15 -0.84 9.00 -9.63
C SER A 15 -1.94 9.69 -10.44
N ILE A 16 -1.97 11.02 -10.46
CA ILE A 16 -2.92 11.81 -11.28
C ILE A 16 -2.67 11.58 -12.77
N ASN A 17 -1.41 11.60 -13.21
CA ASN A 17 -1.03 11.36 -14.60
C ASN A 17 -1.42 9.95 -15.05
N LEU A 18 -1.18 8.94 -14.21
CA LEU A 18 -1.57 7.56 -14.48
C LEU A 18 -3.09 7.43 -14.62
N LEU A 19 -3.85 8.04 -13.70
CA LEU A 19 -5.31 8.02 -13.72
C LEU A 19 -5.85 8.58 -15.04
N LYS A 20 -5.36 9.77 -15.45
CA LYS A 20 -5.76 10.41 -16.70
C LYS A 20 -5.37 9.58 -17.92
N LYS A 21 -4.10 9.14 -18.01
CA LYS A 21 -3.57 8.37 -19.15
C LYS A 21 -4.33 7.07 -19.39
N LYS A 22 -4.70 6.37 -18.32
CA LYS A 22 -5.40 5.09 -18.40
C LYS A 22 -6.91 5.20 -18.30
N LYS A 23 -7.45 6.43 -18.16
CA LYS A 23 -8.86 6.68 -17.90
C LYS A 23 -9.38 5.79 -16.76
N ALA A 24 -8.57 5.61 -15.72
CA ALA A 24 -8.90 4.74 -14.59
C ALA A 24 -9.98 5.36 -13.71
N ASN A 25 -10.55 4.57 -12.79
CA ASN A 25 -11.49 5.08 -11.80
C ASN A 25 -10.77 5.46 -10.50
N LEU A 26 -9.72 4.69 -10.17
CA LEU A 26 -8.97 4.77 -8.95
C LEU A 26 -7.52 4.38 -9.24
N VAL A 27 -6.58 5.16 -8.72
CA VAL A 27 -5.17 4.82 -8.61
C VAL A 27 -4.79 4.79 -7.13
N ILE A 28 -4.09 3.74 -6.71
CA ILE A 28 -3.69 3.52 -5.32
C ILE A 28 -2.15 3.48 -5.27
N GLY A 29 -1.56 4.28 -4.39
CA GLY A 29 -0.15 4.19 -4.05
C GLY A 29 0.15 2.87 -3.37
N VAL A 30 1.14 2.15 -3.88
CA VAL A 30 1.57 0.86 -3.33
C VAL A 30 3.08 0.78 -3.30
N TYR A 31 3.64 -0.01 -2.40
CA TYR A 31 5.07 -0.32 -2.39
C TYR A 31 5.27 -1.84 -2.27
N GLU A 32 6.39 -2.34 -2.77
CA GLU A 32 6.73 -3.77 -2.66
C GLU A 32 6.93 -4.12 -1.18
N GLN A 33 6.20 -5.12 -0.70
CA GLN A 33 6.17 -5.48 0.72
C GLN A 33 6.93 -6.79 0.96
N HIS A 34 7.88 -6.73 1.90
CA HIS A 34 8.65 -7.88 2.33
C HIS A 34 7.84 -8.79 3.27
N LEU A 35 6.94 -8.23 4.11
CA LEU A 35 5.97 -8.99 4.92
C LEU A 35 4.96 -9.66 4.00
N ASN A 36 5.17 -10.94 3.75
CA ASN A 36 4.54 -11.65 2.65
C ASN A 36 3.62 -12.77 3.19
N PRO A 37 2.32 -12.76 2.86
CA PRO A 37 1.36 -13.76 3.31
C PRO A 37 1.58 -15.16 2.75
N TYR A 38 2.43 -15.29 1.73
CA TYR A 38 2.88 -16.56 1.20
C TYR A 38 4.16 -17.09 1.89
N TYR A 39 4.79 -16.31 2.78
CA TYR A 39 6.11 -16.66 3.35
C TYR A 39 6.25 -16.48 4.87
N ASN A 40 5.89 -15.32 5.42
CA ASN A 40 6.14 -14.99 6.84
C ASN A 40 4.99 -14.29 7.57
N VAL A 41 3.85 -14.04 6.92
CA VAL A 41 2.65 -13.56 7.64
C VAL A 41 1.75 -14.76 7.93
N VAL A 42 1.42 -14.93 9.21
CA VAL A 42 0.70 -16.09 9.75
C VAL A 42 -0.54 -15.65 10.53
N GLU A 43 -1.50 -16.57 10.63
CA GLU A 43 -2.71 -16.43 11.45
C GLU A 43 -2.85 -17.64 12.38
N LYS A 44 -3.64 -17.49 13.45
CA LYS A 44 -3.94 -18.60 14.36
C LYS A 44 -4.89 -19.61 13.69
N THR A 45 -4.69 -20.89 13.96
CA THR A 45 -5.67 -21.94 13.68
C THR A 45 -6.73 -21.99 14.79
N SER A 46 -7.82 -22.71 14.54
CA SER A 46 -8.82 -23.02 15.58
C SER A 46 -8.23 -23.78 16.78
N THR A 47 -7.09 -24.45 16.60
CA THR A 47 -6.36 -25.18 17.64
C THR A 47 -5.23 -24.37 18.27
N ASN A 48 -5.21 -23.04 18.10
CA ASN A 48 -4.18 -22.13 18.64
C ASN A 48 -2.74 -22.40 18.15
N HIS A 49 -2.58 -23.03 16.97
CA HIS A 49 -1.31 -23.15 16.26
C HIS A 49 -1.19 -22.06 15.18
N LEU A 50 -0.07 -21.96 14.48
CA LEU A 50 0.15 -20.98 13.40
C LEU A 50 -0.03 -21.62 12.02
N LYS A 51 -0.60 -20.86 11.08
CA LYS A 51 -0.65 -21.19 9.64
C LYS A 51 -0.35 -19.95 8.81
N LEU A 52 0.23 -20.11 7.61
CA LEU A 52 0.39 -19.02 6.66
C LEU A 52 -0.99 -18.50 6.22
N VAL A 53 -1.11 -17.18 6.03
CA VAL A 53 -2.34 -16.53 5.56
C VAL A 53 -2.73 -17.03 4.17
N LYS A 54 -1.76 -17.22 3.26
CA LYS A 54 -2.00 -17.80 1.94
C LYS A 54 -1.44 -19.22 1.87
N LYS A 55 -2.31 -20.17 1.53
CA LYS A 55 -1.97 -21.59 1.37
C LYS A 55 -1.36 -21.83 -0.01
N ILE A 56 -0.04 -21.97 -0.06
CA ILE A 56 0.70 -22.47 -1.22
C ILE A 56 1.78 -23.44 -0.74
N THR A 57 2.39 -24.19 -1.65
CA THR A 57 3.69 -24.84 -1.38
C THR A 57 4.66 -23.78 -0.91
N ARG A 58 5.15 -23.90 0.33
CA ARG A 58 5.95 -22.84 0.95
C ARG A 58 7.17 -22.54 0.07
N PRO A 59 7.38 -21.29 -0.35
CA PRO A 59 8.56 -20.91 -1.11
C PRO A 59 9.82 -21.25 -0.31
N VAL A 60 10.82 -21.80 -0.99
CA VAL A 60 12.11 -22.18 -0.35
C VAL A 60 12.87 -20.97 0.20
N SER A 61 12.55 -19.76 -0.28
CA SER A 61 13.11 -18.51 0.23
C SER A 61 12.16 -17.33 -0.01
N ARG A 62 12.41 -16.20 0.67
CA ARG A 62 11.61 -14.98 0.50
C ARG A 62 11.65 -14.48 -0.95
N GLN A 63 12.80 -14.59 -1.62
CA GLN A 63 12.99 -14.13 -3.00
C GLN A 63 12.19 -14.95 -4.02
N LYS A 64 11.85 -16.21 -3.67
CA LYS A 64 11.00 -17.07 -4.52
C LYS A 64 9.52 -16.97 -4.17
N ALA A 65 9.14 -16.19 -3.16
CA ALA A 65 7.74 -15.96 -2.84
C ALA A 65 7.10 -15.03 -3.89
N PRO A 66 5.80 -15.19 -4.19
CA PRO A 66 5.09 -14.25 -5.06
C PRO A 66 5.23 -12.81 -4.56
N LYS A 67 5.48 -11.87 -5.47
CA LYS A 67 5.52 -10.45 -5.13
C LYS A 67 4.17 -10.01 -4.56
N VAL A 68 4.23 -9.26 -3.47
CA VAL A 68 3.06 -8.64 -2.86
C VAL A 68 3.35 -7.16 -2.65
N TYR A 69 2.29 -6.38 -2.62
CA TYR A 69 2.35 -4.94 -2.46
C TYR A 69 1.50 -4.55 -1.27
N GLN A 70 1.99 -3.59 -0.49
CA GLN A 70 1.20 -2.93 0.53
C GLN A 70 0.68 -1.62 -0.03
N MET A 71 -0.62 -1.40 0.12
CA MET A 71 -1.22 -0.10 -0.14
C MET A 71 -0.80 0.89 0.93
N ASN A 72 -0.69 2.15 0.56
CA ASN A 72 -0.65 3.23 1.52
C ASN A 72 -1.85 4.18 1.32
N GLY A 73 -1.82 5.31 2.02
CA GLY A 73 -2.87 6.32 2.00
C GLY A 73 -2.93 7.27 0.79
N LEU A 74 -2.16 7.02 -0.29
CA LEU A 74 -2.25 7.78 -1.54
C LEU A 74 -3.34 7.19 -2.43
N HIS A 75 -4.53 7.79 -2.41
CA HIS A 75 -5.64 7.41 -3.29
C HIS A 75 -6.00 8.56 -4.22
N THR A 76 -6.01 8.29 -5.53
CA THR A 76 -6.39 9.26 -6.56
C THR A 76 -7.64 8.78 -7.27
N TYR A 77 -8.70 9.58 -7.25
CA TYR A 77 -10.01 9.23 -7.78
C TYR A 77 -10.38 10.07 -9.00
N ASP A 78 -11.05 9.44 -9.97
CA ASP A 78 -11.87 10.18 -10.92
C ASP A 78 -13.16 10.59 -10.21
N VAL A 79 -13.31 11.88 -9.92
CA VAL A 79 -14.44 12.41 -9.12
C VAL A 79 -15.79 12.11 -9.78
N LYS A 80 -15.91 12.24 -11.11
CA LYS A 80 -17.18 12.01 -11.81
C LYS A 80 -17.63 10.56 -11.70
N LYS A 81 -16.68 9.63 -11.85
CA LYS A 81 -16.96 8.20 -11.72
C LYS A 81 -17.15 7.79 -10.26
N PHE A 82 -16.38 8.40 -9.35
CA PHE A 82 -16.48 8.15 -7.90
C PHE A 82 -17.87 8.49 -7.37
N LEU A 83 -18.42 9.63 -7.78
CA LEU A 83 -19.75 10.13 -7.40
C LEU A 83 -20.90 9.56 -8.25
N SER A 84 -20.65 8.60 -9.14
CA SER A 84 -21.68 8.06 -10.03
C SER A 84 -22.78 7.34 -9.22
N PRO A 85 -24.07 7.65 -9.42
CA PRO A 85 -25.17 7.01 -8.69
C PRO A 85 -25.28 5.50 -8.90
N ARG A 86 -24.71 4.97 -10.00
CA ARG A 86 -24.70 3.53 -10.33
C ARG A 86 -23.61 2.77 -9.59
N ARG A 87 -22.76 3.45 -8.82
CA ARG A 87 -21.62 2.85 -8.15
C ARG A 87 -22.08 2.11 -6.90
N LYS A 88 -21.90 0.78 -6.89
CA LYS A 88 -22.33 -0.08 -5.77
C LYS A 88 -21.33 -0.13 -4.60
N ILE A 89 -20.06 0.18 -4.82
CA ILE A 89 -18.99 0.08 -3.81
C ILE A 89 -18.12 1.35 -3.82
N HIS A 90 -17.87 1.94 -2.65
CA HIS A 90 -17.09 3.17 -2.47
C HIS A 90 -15.61 3.05 -2.86
N THR A 91 -15.05 1.83 -2.86
CA THR A 91 -13.69 1.51 -3.32
C THR A 91 -13.72 0.24 -4.17
N GLU A 92 -13.69 0.41 -5.49
CA GLU A 92 -13.58 -0.70 -6.44
C GLU A 92 -12.12 -1.14 -6.55
N LEU A 93 -11.59 -1.74 -5.46
CA LEU A 93 -10.19 -2.20 -5.35
C LEU A 93 -9.77 -3.08 -6.54
N ASN A 94 -10.68 -3.94 -7.01
CA ASN A 94 -10.48 -4.80 -8.17
C ASN A 94 -10.32 -4.04 -9.51
N LYS A 95 -10.67 -2.75 -9.56
CA LYS A 95 -10.50 -1.87 -10.73
C LYS A 95 -9.46 -0.77 -10.49
N ALA A 96 -8.82 -0.78 -9.33
CA ALA A 96 -7.76 0.18 -9.02
C ALA A 96 -6.49 -0.17 -9.80
N LEU A 97 -5.83 0.86 -10.32
CA LEU A 97 -4.47 0.71 -10.84
C LEU A 97 -3.46 0.96 -9.71
N PRO A 98 -2.44 0.10 -9.56
CA PRO A 98 -1.35 0.37 -8.63
C PRO A 98 -0.42 1.46 -9.19
N TYR A 99 -0.02 2.39 -8.34
CA TYR A 99 1.08 3.32 -8.58
C TYR A 99 2.20 2.99 -7.59
N THR A 100 3.32 2.45 -8.09
CA THR A 100 4.41 2.01 -7.23
C THR A 100 5.22 3.20 -6.73
N ILE A 101 5.41 3.28 -5.42
CA ILE A 101 6.24 4.27 -4.73
C ILE A 101 7.40 3.58 -4.00
N PRO A 102 8.48 4.32 -3.66
CA PRO A 102 9.55 3.80 -2.81
C PRO A 102 9.06 3.43 -1.41
N ILE A 103 9.68 2.43 -0.78
CA ILE A 103 9.28 1.95 0.55
C ILE A 103 9.43 3.03 1.63
N GLU A 104 10.41 3.93 1.46
CA GLU A 104 10.70 5.05 2.35
C GLU A 104 9.53 6.05 2.41
N SER A 105 8.80 6.20 1.29
CA SER A 105 7.58 7.01 1.20
C SER A 105 6.32 6.26 1.64
N GLY A 106 6.44 4.96 1.90
CA GLY A 106 5.33 4.04 2.15
C GLY A 106 4.84 4.00 3.60
N LEU A 107 5.57 4.59 4.56
CA LEU A 107 5.22 4.53 5.99
C LEU A 107 3.81 5.07 6.24
N MET A 108 2.99 4.25 6.90
CA MET A 108 1.74 4.64 7.53
C MET A 108 1.93 4.62 9.04
N ILE A 109 1.46 5.67 9.72
CA ILE A 109 1.51 5.75 11.18
C ILE A 109 0.19 5.22 11.73
N ASP A 110 0.22 3.98 12.23
CA ASP A 110 -0.89 3.35 12.97
C ASP A 110 -0.52 3.09 14.45
N THR A 111 0.78 3.15 14.77
CA THR A 111 1.33 2.88 16.10
C THR A 111 2.28 3.97 16.59
N GLU A 112 2.46 4.05 17.90
CA GLU A 112 3.45 4.96 18.51
C GLU A 112 4.87 4.67 18.00
N PHE A 113 5.21 3.41 17.74
CA PHE A 113 6.52 3.03 17.20
C PHE A 113 6.76 3.64 15.82
N GLU A 114 5.77 3.58 14.93
CA GLU A 114 5.85 4.19 13.59
C GLU A 114 5.91 5.73 13.68
N PHE A 115 5.20 6.32 14.63
CA PHE A 115 5.29 7.76 14.90
C PHE A 115 6.71 8.16 15.32
N GLN A 116 7.34 7.42 16.24
CA GLN A 116 8.72 7.67 16.67
C GLN A 116 9.72 7.51 15.51
N ILE A 117 9.52 6.52 14.63
CA ILE A 117 10.33 6.38 13.41
C ILE A 117 10.18 7.60 12.51
N ALA A 118 8.94 8.03 12.24
CA ALA A 118 8.69 9.17 11.39
C ALA A 118 9.33 10.45 11.95
N ARG A 119 9.22 10.64 13.27
CA ARG A 119 9.86 11.73 14.00
C ARG A 119 11.38 11.72 13.85
N LEU A 120 12.02 10.56 14.07
CA LEU A 120 13.47 10.41 13.91
C LEU A 120 13.94 10.75 12.49
N PHE A 121 13.18 10.33 11.46
CA PHE A 121 13.50 10.63 10.06
C PHE A 121 13.47 12.13 9.77
N ILE A 122 12.51 12.85 10.33
CA ILE A 122 12.35 14.29 10.15
C ILE A 122 13.42 15.05 10.94
N GLU A 123 13.58 14.78 12.24
CA GLU A 123 14.52 15.48 13.12
C GLU A 123 15.97 15.33 12.65
N ASN A 124 16.34 14.17 12.10
CA ASN A 124 17.68 13.90 11.59
C ASN A 124 17.85 14.23 10.09
N LYS A 125 16.84 14.83 9.44
CA LYS A 125 16.86 15.19 8.01
C LYS A 125 17.20 14.00 7.09
N LEU A 126 16.73 12.81 7.45
CA LEU A 126 16.93 11.57 6.69
C LEU A 126 15.94 11.45 5.54
N TRP A 127 14.76 12.08 5.67
CA TRP A 127 13.79 12.18 4.59
C TRP A 127 14.14 13.30 3.62
N LYS A 128 14.22 12.98 2.32
CA LYS A 128 14.40 13.93 1.22
C LYS A 128 13.17 13.87 0.32
N PRO A 129 12.29 14.90 0.34
CA PRO A 129 11.02 14.89 -0.38
C PRO A 129 11.19 14.95 -1.90
#